data_AF-A0A534ZR87-F1
#
_entry.id   AF-A0A534ZR87-F1
#
_cell.length_a   1.000
_cell.length_b   1.000
_cell.length_c   1.000
_cell.angle_alpha   90.00
_cell.angle_beta   90.00
_cell.angle_gamma   90.00
#
_symmetry.space_group_name_H-M   'P 1'
#
loop_
_entity.id
_entity.type
_entity.pdbx_description
1 polymer ?
#
loop_
_entity_poly.entity_id
_entity_poly.type
_entity_poly.pdbx_seq_one_letter_code
_entity_poly.pdbx_strand_id
1 'polypeptide(L)'
;MPAATNTAATSPPSPNAISTGTYWNFIAALRSDGHLMAIDQGCQGNVASFDSAATLWYAPLRAMSEPMPLEALAVAVRTAFGARARVVAAEPLAGDASTRRYVRLRLADDASPPTVVAMLFGSDRLPLGSEEIGGEVGGDELPFVNVGRYLAEHALPVPRVHHRTDTFLLLEDIGDTTLFAAARADTARVSALFGAAVDLVVALQVAGARQPAPGCYAFRQRFDGRLARWELEHFVEHGIETRHGQRLPAAERAALLTALAPLAEPFERATPVLAHRDFHAWNLHVHDGRLRLIDFQDALLAPDAYDVASLLTDRTTAELVPPALETSLLERFVRGRAAAGVPVEPGFSERYRRCALQRALKVIGRFYFLERVKGKPGYLAYLPAVYGVARRLLRAEPALASVLPELVRWVPELGEEPRA
;
A
#
# COMPACT_ATOMS: atom_id res chain seq x y z
N MET A 1 26.59 29.90 65.87
CA MET A 1 25.33 30.41 65.29
C MET A 1 24.85 29.41 64.23
N PRO A 2 23.54 29.15 64.15
CA PRO A 2 23.01 27.89 63.62
C PRO A 2 22.33 28.00 62.25
N ALA A 3 22.03 26.81 61.73
CA ALA A 3 20.91 26.40 60.88
C ALA A 3 20.97 26.66 59.36
N ALA A 4 21.31 25.57 58.64
CA ALA A 4 20.73 25.23 57.35
C ALA A 4 20.69 23.69 57.21
N THR A 5 19.82 23.21 56.30
CA THR A 5 19.50 21.80 55.94
C THR A 5 18.41 21.16 56.81
N ASN A 6 17.46 20.36 56.31
CA ASN A 6 17.34 19.63 55.05
C ASN A 6 15.87 19.17 54.88
N THR A 7 15.31 19.14 53.67
CA THR A 7 14.23 18.20 53.34
C THR A 7 14.45 17.64 51.95
N ALA A 8 14.69 16.33 51.91
CA ALA A 8 14.96 15.52 50.74
C ALA A 8 13.67 14.90 50.20
N ALA A 9 13.56 14.86 48.87
CA ALA A 9 12.56 14.13 48.13
C ALA A 9 12.91 12.62 48.09
N THR A 10 11.89 11.77 48.18
CA THR A 10 11.97 10.32 47.95
C THR A 10 10.90 9.89 46.94
N SER A 11 11.23 8.90 46.12
CA SER A 11 10.36 8.13 45.21
C SER A 11 10.56 6.62 45.51
N PRO A 12 9.84 5.64 44.93
CA PRO A 12 8.43 5.48 44.48
C PRO A 12 7.79 4.20 45.15
N PRO A 13 6.62 3.64 44.71
CA PRO A 13 6.60 2.61 43.62
C PRO A 13 5.30 2.53 42.75
N SER A 14 5.34 1.73 41.69
CA SER A 14 4.23 1.27 40.82
C SER A 14 3.40 0.14 41.47
N PRO A 15 2.12 -0.05 41.08
CA PRO A 15 1.71 -1.41 40.71
C PRO A 15 0.62 -1.54 39.62
N ASN A 16 0.79 -2.53 38.74
CA ASN A 16 -0.30 -3.27 38.07
C ASN A 16 -1.04 -4.16 39.09
N ALA A 17 -2.37 -4.14 39.11
CA ALA A 17 -3.26 -5.30 39.38
C ALA A 17 -4.73 -4.87 39.55
N ILE A 18 -5.58 -5.01 38.52
CA ILE A 18 -7.03 -5.22 38.70
C ILE A 18 -7.55 -6.24 37.67
N SER A 19 -7.78 -7.46 38.19
CA SER A 19 -8.88 -8.41 37.94
C SER A 19 -9.41 -8.67 36.51
N THR A 20 -9.09 -9.86 36.00
CA THR A 20 -9.83 -10.62 34.99
C THR A 20 -11.25 -10.94 35.46
N GLY A 21 -12.28 -10.39 34.81
CA GLY A 21 -13.66 -10.81 34.98
C GLY A 21 -14.68 -9.76 34.52
N THR A 22 -15.60 -10.17 33.65
CA THR A 22 -16.83 -9.47 33.21
C THR A 22 -16.72 -8.63 31.92
N TYR A 23 -16.85 -9.25 30.74
CA TYR A 23 -17.37 -8.59 29.53
C TYR A 23 -17.95 -9.61 28.52
N TRP A 24 -18.86 -10.47 28.98
CA TRP A 24 -19.68 -11.36 28.12
C TRP A 24 -21.18 -10.96 28.09
N ASN A 25 -21.58 -9.82 28.64
CA ASN A 25 -22.99 -9.44 28.79
C ASN A 25 -23.46 -8.25 27.93
N PHE A 26 -22.98 -8.11 26.69
CA PHE A 26 -23.56 -7.13 25.75
C PHE A 26 -23.95 -7.70 24.38
N ILE A 27 -24.04 -9.03 24.25
CA ILE A 27 -24.78 -9.70 23.17
C ILE A 27 -25.98 -10.41 23.80
N ALA A 28 -26.90 -9.62 24.35
CA ALA A 28 -28.19 -10.11 24.88
C ALA A 28 -29.20 -8.94 24.97
N ALA A 29 -29.60 -8.37 23.82
CA ALA A 29 -30.68 -7.38 23.79
C ALA A 29 -31.45 -7.30 22.46
N LEU A 30 -31.58 -8.42 21.73
CA LEU A 30 -32.51 -8.54 20.59
C LEU A 30 -33.14 -9.95 20.56
N ARG A 31 -33.74 -10.40 21.66
CA ARG A 31 -34.59 -11.61 21.71
C ARG A 31 -35.65 -11.52 22.83
N SER A 32 -36.80 -10.96 22.49
CA SER A 32 -38.13 -11.25 23.05
C SER A 32 -39.08 -10.44 22.16
N ASP A 33 -39.73 -11.03 21.16
CA ASP A 33 -40.95 -11.77 21.40
C ASP A 33 -41.00 -13.09 20.64
N GLY A 34 -41.32 -14.14 21.39
CA GLY A 34 -41.40 -15.49 20.89
C GLY A 34 -42.63 -15.71 20.03
N HIS A 35 -42.39 -16.22 18.81
CA HIS A 35 -43.23 -17.27 18.26
C HIS A 35 -42.33 -18.23 17.46
N LEU A 36 -42.16 -19.42 18.02
CA LEU A 36 -41.71 -20.60 17.30
C LEU A 36 -42.93 -21.17 16.57
N MET A 37 -42.86 -21.24 15.25
CA MET A 37 -43.52 -22.30 14.48
C MET A 37 -42.46 -22.96 13.61
N ALA A 38 -42.53 -24.28 13.59
CA ALA A 38 -41.44 -25.17 13.23
C ALA A 38 -41.65 -25.81 11.84
N ILE A 39 -40.54 -26.38 11.34
CA ILE A 39 -40.39 -27.49 10.37
C ILE A 39 -40.76 -27.18 8.90
N ASP A 40 -39.78 -27.29 7.98
CA ASP A 40 -39.64 -28.56 7.22
C ASP A 40 -38.23 -28.81 6.66
N GLN A 41 -37.83 -30.07 6.73
CA GLN A 41 -36.67 -30.65 6.07
C GLN A 41 -37.07 -31.07 4.66
N GLY A 42 -36.26 -30.74 3.66
CA GLY A 42 -36.39 -31.37 2.35
C GLY A 42 -35.85 -30.54 1.21
N CYS A 43 -34.56 -30.67 0.94
CA CYS A 43 -34.03 -31.04 -0.37
C CYS A 43 -32.50 -30.90 -0.36
N GLN A 44 -31.84 -32.05 -0.33
CA GLN A 44 -30.43 -32.20 -0.69
C GLN A 44 -30.24 -31.79 -2.16
N GLY A 45 -29.27 -30.91 -2.42
CA GLY A 45 -28.85 -30.52 -3.76
C GLY A 45 -27.54 -29.75 -3.72
N ASN A 46 -26.43 -30.48 -3.86
CA ASN A 46 -25.05 -30.05 -4.16
C ASN A 46 -24.56 -28.71 -3.56
N VAL A 47 -23.93 -28.82 -2.39
CA VAL A 47 -22.91 -27.84 -1.95
C VAL A 47 -21.61 -28.24 -2.65
N ALA A 48 -21.34 -27.63 -3.80
CA ALA A 48 -19.98 -27.58 -4.33
C ALA A 48 -19.16 -26.63 -3.43
N SER A 49 -17.98 -27.10 -3.03
CA SER A 49 -17.00 -26.45 -2.17
C SER A 49 -16.77 -24.97 -2.51
N PHE A 50 -17.16 -24.07 -1.60
CA PHE A 50 -16.57 -22.73 -1.53
C PHE A 50 -15.24 -22.83 -0.78
N ASP A 51 -14.16 -22.62 -1.51
CA ASP A 51 -12.78 -22.73 -1.06
C ASP A 51 -12.46 -21.66 -0.01
N SER A 52 -12.02 -22.08 1.18
CA SER A 52 -11.85 -21.26 2.39
C SER A 52 -10.60 -20.36 2.39
N ALA A 53 -10.04 -20.05 1.23
CA ALA A 53 -8.82 -19.25 1.10
C ALA A 53 -9.07 -17.73 1.09
N ALA A 54 -10.30 -17.27 0.87
CA ALA A 54 -10.64 -15.84 0.81
C ALA A 54 -10.87 -15.18 2.18
N THR A 55 -11.01 -15.96 3.25
CA THR A 55 -11.47 -15.46 4.57
C THR A 55 -10.34 -14.97 5.48
N LEU A 56 -9.07 -15.22 5.16
CA LEU A 56 -7.94 -14.86 6.02
C LEU A 56 -7.49 -13.39 5.93
N TRP A 57 -8.14 -12.57 5.12
CA TRP A 57 -7.76 -11.16 4.88
C TRP A 57 -8.60 -10.13 5.63
N TYR A 58 -9.60 -10.57 6.38
CA TYR A 58 -10.34 -9.71 7.28
C TYR A 58 -9.75 -9.84 8.67
N ALA A 59 -8.83 -8.94 9.01
CA ALA A 59 -8.65 -8.62 10.42
C ALA A 59 -10.05 -8.29 10.98
N PRO A 60 -10.44 -8.83 12.15
CA PRO A 60 -11.74 -8.53 12.72
C PRO A 60 -11.85 -7.01 12.78
N LEU A 61 -12.94 -6.48 12.20
CA LEU A 61 -13.34 -5.07 12.26
C LEU A 61 -12.93 -4.56 13.65
N ARG A 62 -11.90 -3.70 13.71
CA ARG A 62 -11.60 -3.03 14.97
C ARG A 62 -12.91 -2.37 15.36
N ALA A 63 -13.47 -2.80 16.49
CA ALA A 63 -14.63 -2.16 17.07
C ALA A 63 -14.37 -0.65 17.04
N MET A 64 -15.30 0.10 16.46
CA MET A 64 -15.19 1.55 16.27
C MET A 64 -14.82 2.20 17.60
N SER A 65 -13.55 2.55 17.79
CA SER A 65 -13.07 3.13 19.05
C SER A 65 -13.47 4.60 19.20
N GLU A 66 -13.84 5.25 18.10
CA GLU A 66 -14.39 6.60 18.10
C GLU A 66 -15.70 6.63 17.28
N PRO A 67 -16.74 7.32 17.77
CA PRO A 67 -18.02 7.43 17.08
C PRO A 67 -17.87 8.14 15.73
N MET A 68 -18.62 7.67 14.73
CA MET A 68 -18.66 8.28 13.40
C MET A 68 -19.36 9.65 13.47
N PRO A 69 -18.80 10.73 12.87
CA PRO A 69 -19.39 12.06 12.95
C PRO A 69 -20.55 12.23 11.94
N LEU A 70 -21.62 11.42 12.09
CA LEU A 70 -22.73 11.32 11.14
C LEU A 70 -23.40 12.67 10.83
N GLU A 71 -23.57 13.54 11.84
CA GLU A 71 -24.15 14.87 11.64
C GLU A 71 -23.26 15.74 10.74
N ALA A 72 -21.95 15.77 10.99
CA ALA A 72 -21.00 16.53 10.19
C ALA A 72 -20.91 15.97 8.76
N LEU A 73 -20.94 14.64 8.60
CA LEU A 73 -21.00 13.99 7.30
C LEU A 73 -22.28 14.35 6.54
N ALA A 74 -23.43 14.37 7.21
CA ALA A 74 -24.70 14.75 6.60
C ALA A 74 -24.73 16.23 6.17
N VAL A 75 -24.13 17.13 6.97
CA VAL A 75 -23.93 18.53 6.58
C VAL A 75 -23.04 18.64 5.35
N ALA A 76 -21.88 17.98 5.34
CA ALA A 76 -20.96 18.00 4.21
C ALA A 76 -21.59 17.44 2.92
N VAL A 77 -22.39 16.37 3.01
CA VAL A 77 -23.15 15.82 1.89
C VAL A 77 -24.14 16.84 1.34
N ARG A 78 -24.89 17.54 2.20
CA ARG A 78 -25.82 18.59 1.74
C ARG A 78 -25.10 19.79 1.15
N THR A 79 -23.93 20.14 1.68
CA THR A 79 -23.09 21.21 1.11
C THR A 79 -22.56 20.82 -0.27
N ALA A 80 -22.15 19.57 -0.46
CA ALA A 80 -21.58 19.09 -1.72
C ALA A 80 -22.63 18.85 -2.82
N PHE A 81 -23.81 18.33 -2.47
CA PHE A 81 -24.79 17.83 -3.44
C PHE A 81 -26.17 18.49 -3.34
N GLY A 82 -26.35 19.44 -2.43
CA GLY A 82 -27.59 20.19 -2.24
C GLY A 82 -28.42 19.74 -1.04
N ALA A 83 -29.35 20.61 -0.61
CA ALA A 83 -30.09 20.45 0.65
C ALA A 83 -30.96 19.17 0.74
N ARG A 84 -31.29 18.56 -0.40
CA ARG A 84 -32.10 17.33 -0.47
C ARG A 84 -31.28 16.05 -0.29
N ALA A 85 -29.96 16.09 -0.46
CA ALA A 85 -29.10 14.92 -0.31
C ALA A 85 -29.11 14.41 1.14
N ARG A 86 -29.41 13.11 1.31
CA ARG A 86 -29.48 12.44 2.62
C ARG A 86 -28.57 11.23 2.64
N VAL A 87 -27.84 11.04 3.74
CA VAL A 87 -27.12 9.80 4.02
C VAL A 87 -28.14 8.77 4.53
N VAL A 88 -28.27 7.64 3.85
CA VAL A 88 -29.21 6.56 4.22
C VAL A 88 -28.51 5.33 4.77
N ALA A 89 -27.23 5.14 4.47
CA ALA A 89 -26.39 4.11 5.07
C ALA A 89 -24.93 4.56 5.13
N ALA A 90 -24.19 3.99 6.07
CA ALA A 90 -22.75 4.19 6.22
C ALA A 90 -22.08 2.83 6.48
N GLU A 91 -21.17 2.44 5.59
CA GLU A 91 -20.49 1.14 5.59
C GLU A 91 -18.97 1.38 5.73
N PRO A 92 -18.31 0.87 6.78
CA PRO A 92 -16.87 0.95 6.89
C PRO A 92 -16.18 0.23 5.72
N LEU A 93 -15.17 0.85 5.13
CA LEU A 93 -14.28 0.22 4.17
C LEU A 93 -13.04 -0.30 4.90
N ALA A 94 -12.52 -1.44 4.47
CA ALA A 94 -11.32 -2.02 5.05
C ALA A 94 -10.10 -1.10 4.84
N GLY A 95 -9.33 -0.84 5.90
CA GLY A 95 -8.05 -0.11 5.83
C GLY A 95 -6.88 -1.06 6.12
N ASP A 96 -5.86 -1.09 5.26
CA ASP A 96 -4.78 -2.10 5.33
C ASP A 96 -3.77 -1.81 6.47
N ALA A 97 -3.47 -0.53 6.75
CA ALA A 97 -2.56 -0.18 7.85
C ALA A 97 -2.59 1.30 8.30
N SER A 98 -3.49 2.11 7.74
CA SER A 98 -3.51 3.55 8.01
C SER A 98 -4.24 3.88 9.32
N THR A 99 -3.86 5.00 9.97
CA THR A 99 -4.65 5.63 11.03
C THR A 99 -5.95 6.26 10.49
N ARG A 100 -6.04 6.46 9.17
CA ARG A 100 -7.21 6.98 8.47
C ARG A 100 -8.29 5.91 8.35
N ARG A 101 -9.55 6.33 8.53
CA ARG A 101 -10.71 5.45 8.38
C ARG A 101 -11.49 5.86 7.15
N TYR A 102 -11.92 4.89 6.36
CA TYR A 102 -12.74 5.11 5.17
C TYR A 102 -14.14 4.57 5.41
N VAL A 103 -15.15 5.34 5.04
CA VAL A 103 -16.56 4.98 5.19
C VAL A 103 -17.28 5.28 3.89
N ARG A 104 -17.91 4.29 3.29
CA ARG A 104 -18.82 4.50 2.15
C ARG A 104 -20.17 4.95 2.67
N LEU A 105 -20.64 6.10 2.18
CA LEU A 105 -21.97 6.63 2.46
C LEU A 105 -22.87 6.35 1.26
N ARG A 106 -24.04 5.74 1.48
CA ARG A 106 -25.10 5.67 0.47
C ARG A 106 -25.97 6.91 0.60
N LEU A 107 -26.22 7.57 -0.54
CA LEU A 107 -27.01 8.79 -0.60
C LEU A 107 -28.39 8.50 -1.21
N ALA A 108 -29.40 9.24 -0.76
CA ALA A 108 -30.72 9.25 -1.36
C ALA A 108 -31.05 10.68 -1.83
N ASP A 109 -30.97 10.89 -3.14
CA ASP A 109 -31.53 12.01 -3.93
C ASP A 109 -31.11 11.82 -5.41
N ASP A 110 -32.00 12.11 -6.37
CA ASP A 110 -31.73 11.91 -7.82
C ASP A 110 -30.61 12.80 -8.37
N ALA A 111 -30.29 13.90 -7.66
CA ALA A 111 -29.23 14.83 -8.04
C ALA A 111 -27.86 14.53 -7.40
N SER A 112 -27.79 13.53 -6.52
CA SER A 112 -26.56 13.11 -5.84
C SER A 112 -25.99 11.82 -6.43
N PRO A 113 -24.67 11.59 -6.38
CA PRO A 113 -24.13 10.27 -6.69
C PRO A 113 -24.70 9.22 -5.71
N PRO A 114 -24.90 7.97 -6.13
CA PRO A 114 -25.49 6.93 -5.27
C PRO A 114 -24.62 6.66 -4.04
N THR A 115 -23.31 6.84 -4.16
CA THR A 115 -22.36 6.66 -3.08
C THR A 115 -21.23 7.68 -3.10
N VAL A 116 -20.66 7.94 -1.93
CA VAL A 116 -19.43 8.72 -1.71
C VAL A 116 -18.60 8.10 -0.60
N VAL A 117 -17.30 8.39 -0.56
CA VAL A 117 -16.40 7.90 0.48
C VAL A 117 -16.00 9.03 1.42
N ALA A 118 -16.23 8.88 2.71
CA ALA A 118 -15.68 9.74 3.74
C ALA A 118 -14.34 9.19 4.23
N MET A 119 -13.28 9.99 4.12
CA MET A 119 -11.96 9.72 4.69
C MET A 119 -11.82 10.50 5.98
N LEU A 120 -11.97 9.82 7.12
CA LEU A 120 -11.86 10.40 8.45
C LEU A 120 -10.40 10.43 8.90
N PHE A 121 -9.94 11.58 9.39
CA PHE A 121 -8.60 11.73 9.96
C PHE A 121 -8.55 11.10 11.35
N GLY A 122 -7.42 10.47 11.70
CA GLY A 122 -7.18 10.01 13.06
C GLY A 122 -6.88 11.19 14.01
N SER A 123 -6.87 10.92 15.32
CA SER A 123 -6.56 11.90 16.37
C SER A 123 -5.14 12.47 16.29
N ASP A 124 -4.19 11.73 15.70
CA ASP A 124 -2.84 12.20 15.40
C ASP A 124 -2.85 13.04 14.12
N ARG A 125 -2.94 14.36 14.33
CA ARG A 125 -3.11 15.36 13.28
C ARG A 125 -1.90 15.55 12.35
N LEU A 126 -0.71 15.00 12.63
CA LEU A 126 0.52 15.03 11.80
C LEU A 126 1.60 14.05 12.37
N PRO A 127 2.54 13.51 11.55
CA PRO A 127 2.75 13.73 10.13
C PRO A 127 2.16 12.60 9.27
N LEU A 128 1.45 13.00 8.22
CA LEU A 128 0.65 12.15 7.34
C LEU A 128 1.43 11.64 6.11
N GLY A 129 2.72 11.33 6.30
CA GLY A 129 3.55 10.61 5.34
C GLY A 129 3.99 9.26 5.91
N SER A 130 4.40 8.30 5.07
CA SER A 130 4.89 7.01 5.54
C SER A 130 6.00 7.19 6.60
N GLU A 131 5.97 6.40 7.69
CA GLU A 131 7.05 6.36 8.72
C GLU A 131 8.45 6.22 8.10
N GLU A 132 8.54 5.61 6.91
CA GLU A 132 9.77 5.36 6.15
C GLU A 132 10.45 6.63 5.60
N ILE A 133 9.73 7.74 5.41
CA ILE A 133 10.31 8.96 4.79
C ILE A 133 10.94 9.90 5.83
N GLY A 134 10.60 9.77 7.12
CA GLY A 134 11.24 10.54 8.21
C GLY A 134 11.22 12.07 8.06
N GLY A 135 10.51 12.61 7.08
CA GLY A 135 10.36 14.03 6.84
C GLY A 135 9.15 14.53 7.62
N GLU A 136 9.35 15.55 8.45
CA GLU A 136 8.24 16.38 8.91
C GLU A 136 7.52 16.89 7.67
N VAL A 137 6.30 16.40 7.42
CA VAL A 137 5.39 17.03 6.47
C VAL A 137 4.85 18.29 7.14
N GLY A 138 5.74 19.23 7.42
CA GLY A 138 5.46 20.51 8.08
C GLY A 138 4.84 21.47 7.08
N GLY A 139 3.61 21.19 6.66
CA GLY A 139 2.86 22.05 5.77
C GLY A 139 1.40 22.17 6.14
N ASP A 140 0.81 23.31 5.77
CA ASP A 140 -0.56 23.72 6.13
C ASP A 140 -1.66 22.88 5.43
N GLU A 141 -1.30 21.93 4.55
CA GLU A 141 -2.22 21.15 3.75
C GLU A 141 -1.93 19.65 3.80
N LEU A 142 -2.99 18.83 3.77
CA LEU A 142 -2.89 17.38 3.75
C LEU A 142 -2.22 16.89 2.45
N PRO A 143 -1.24 15.98 2.52
CA PRO A 143 -0.57 15.43 1.32
C PRO A 143 -1.55 14.85 0.28
N PHE A 144 -2.61 14.19 0.74
CA PHE A 144 -3.67 13.67 -0.13
C PHE A 144 -4.32 14.78 -0.97
N VAL A 145 -4.64 15.93 -0.37
CA VAL A 145 -5.26 17.05 -1.10
C VAL A 145 -4.24 17.72 -2.01
N ASN A 146 -3.04 17.96 -1.51
CA ASN A 146 -1.98 18.66 -2.23
C ASN A 146 -1.53 17.90 -3.49
N VAL A 147 -1.19 16.62 -3.34
CA VAL A 147 -0.78 15.75 -4.46
C VAL A 147 -1.98 15.44 -5.36
N GLY A 148 -3.14 15.13 -4.77
CA GLY A 148 -4.35 14.82 -5.55
C GLY A 148 -4.78 15.97 -6.46
N ARG A 149 -4.65 17.22 -6.01
CA ARG A 149 -4.90 18.40 -6.84
C ARG A 149 -3.95 18.46 -8.04
N TYR A 150 -2.64 18.27 -7.83
CA TYR A 150 -1.67 18.23 -8.93
C TYR A 150 -2.04 17.13 -9.95
N LEU A 151 -2.36 15.92 -9.47
CA LEU A 151 -2.71 14.81 -10.35
C LEU A 151 -4.00 15.10 -11.16
N ALA A 152 -5.03 15.64 -10.51
CA ALA A 152 -6.28 16.00 -11.16
C ALA A 152 -6.12 17.12 -12.21
N GLU A 153 -5.34 18.16 -11.91
CA GLU A 153 -5.00 19.25 -12.85
C GLU A 153 -4.31 18.73 -14.12
N HIS A 154 -3.61 17.59 -14.02
CA HIS A 154 -2.90 16.93 -15.12
C HIS A 154 -3.70 15.75 -15.73
N ALA A 155 -5.02 15.71 -15.48
CA ALA A 155 -5.93 14.70 -16.00
C ALA A 155 -5.60 13.25 -15.61
N LEU A 156 -4.87 13.06 -14.50
CA LEU A 156 -4.65 11.72 -13.94
C LEU A 156 -5.89 11.31 -13.12
N PRO A 157 -6.36 10.05 -13.24
CA PRO A 157 -7.67 9.65 -12.75
C PRO A 157 -7.70 9.34 -11.24
N VAL A 158 -7.51 10.37 -10.41
CA VAL A 158 -7.68 10.31 -8.95
C VAL A 158 -9.15 10.57 -8.54
N PRO A 159 -9.60 10.14 -7.33
CA PRO A 159 -10.92 10.48 -6.81
C PRO A 159 -11.09 11.99 -6.64
N ARG A 160 -12.24 12.53 -7.05
CA ARG A 160 -12.58 13.93 -6.78
C ARG A 160 -12.77 14.16 -5.28
N VAL A 161 -12.28 15.28 -4.77
CA VAL A 161 -12.64 15.78 -3.45
C VAL A 161 -13.90 16.64 -3.59
N HIS A 162 -15.03 16.14 -3.07
CA HIS A 162 -16.32 16.86 -3.09
C HIS A 162 -16.42 17.90 -1.98
N HIS A 163 -15.84 17.61 -0.82
CA HIS A 163 -15.85 18.51 0.34
C HIS A 163 -14.65 18.23 1.24
N ARG A 164 -14.17 19.26 1.94
CA ARG A 164 -13.03 19.18 2.87
C ARG A 164 -13.40 19.87 4.17
N THR A 165 -13.06 19.23 5.28
CA THR A 165 -13.11 19.80 6.62
C THR A 165 -11.76 19.59 7.33
N ASP A 166 -11.64 20.04 8.57
CA ASP A 166 -10.46 19.82 9.41
C ASP A 166 -10.38 18.40 10.00
N THR A 167 -11.43 17.59 9.81
CA THR A 167 -11.55 16.25 10.42
C THR A 167 -11.83 15.13 9.41
N PHE A 168 -12.27 15.46 8.19
CA PHE A 168 -12.45 14.48 7.12
C PHE A 168 -12.47 15.10 5.72
N LEU A 169 -12.32 14.24 4.71
CA LEU A 169 -12.63 14.54 3.31
C LEU A 169 -13.86 13.75 2.86
N LEU A 170 -14.68 14.36 2.00
CA LEU A 170 -15.70 13.67 1.23
C LEU A 170 -15.18 13.48 -0.19
N LEU A 171 -15.05 12.23 -0.60
CA LEU A 171 -14.40 11.78 -1.81
C LEU A 171 -15.39 11.08 -2.74
N GLU A 172 -15.10 11.13 -4.02
CA GLU A 172 -15.74 10.30 -5.03
C GLU A 172 -15.55 8.82 -4.69
N ASP A 173 -16.61 8.03 -4.80
CA ASP A 173 -16.53 6.58 -4.68
C ASP A 173 -16.14 5.97 -6.03
N ILE A 174 -14.98 5.31 -6.06
CA ILE A 174 -14.44 4.66 -7.25
C ILE A 174 -14.73 3.16 -7.30
N GLY A 175 -15.60 2.66 -6.41
CA GLY A 175 -15.92 1.24 -6.30
C GLY A 175 -14.77 0.39 -5.75
N ASP A 176 -15.01 -0.92 -5.64
CA ASP A 176 -14.13 -1.85 -4.92
C ASP A 176 -13.28 -2.76 -5.82
N THR A 177 -13.48 -2.67 -7.14
CA THR A 177 -12.83 -3.61 -8.06
C THR A 177 -11.41 -3.15 -8.36
N THR A 178 -10.42 -3.77 -7.71
CA THR A 178 -9.00 -3.53 -8.01
C THR A 178 -8.67 -4.00 -9.43
N LEU A 179 -7.58 -3.47 -10.01
CA LEU A 179 -7.02 -3.92 -11.28
C LEU A 179 -6.71 -5.42 -11.22
N PHE A 180 -6.15 -5.88 -10.10
CA PHE A 180 -5.89 -7.31 -9.89
C PHE A 180 -7.18 -8.14 -9.93
N ALA A 181 -8.22 -7.73 -9.20
CA ALA A 181 -9.50 -8.44 -9.17
C ALA A 181 -10.17 -8.46 -10.56
N ALA A 182 -10.19 -7.33 -11.27
CA ALA A 182 -10.73 -7.25 -12.62
C ALA A 182 -9.98 -8.15 -13.61
N ALA A 183 -8.65 -8.16 -13.55
CA ALA A 183 -7.82 -8.97 -14.44
C ALA A 183 -7.88 -10.47 -14.11
N ARG A 184 -8.05 -10.83 -12.83
CA ARG A 184 -8.26 -12.22 -12.40
C ARG A 184 -9.63 -12.75 -12.81
N ALA A 185 -10.67 -11.90 -12.79
CA ALA A 185 -12.02 -12.29 -13.18
C ALA A 185 -12.15 -12.57 -14.68
N ASP A 186 -11.33 -11.91 -15.51
CA ASP A 186 -11.29 -12.12 -16.96
C ASP A 186 -9.85 -12.05 -17.48
N THR A 187 -9.23 -13.22 -17.63
CA THR A 187 -7.83 -13.35 -18.05
C THR A 187 -7.59 -12.84 -19.46
N ALA A 188 -8.60 -12.80 -20.33
CA ALA A 188 -8.48 -12.22 -21.67
C ALA A 188 -8.23 -10.71 -21.64
N ARG A 189 -8.62 -10.04 -20.54
CA ARG A 189 -8.44 -8.59 -20.34
C ARG A 189 -7.12 -8.23 -19.67
N VAL A 190 -6.33 -9.19 -19.17
CA VAL A 190 -5.08 -8.93 -18.44
C VAL A 190 -4.14 -8.03 -19.24
N SER A 191 -3.87 -8.38 -20.50
CA SER A 191 -2.96 -7.59 -21.36
C SER A 191 -3.44 -6.16 -21.56
N ALA A 192 -4.74 -5.96 -21.81
CA ALA A 192 -5.33 -4.64 -22.00
C ALA A 192 -5.31 -3.80 -20.71
N LEU A 193 -5.67 -4.41 -19.58
CA LEU A 193 -5.75 -3.74 -18.28
C LEU A 193 -4.36 -3.34 -17.75
N PHE A 194 -3.38 -4.24 -17.79
CA PHE A 194 -2.00 -3.90 -17.43
C PHE A 194 -1.35 -2.97 -18.46
N GLY A 195 -1.72 -3.06 -19.74
CA GLY A 195 -1.31 -2.10 -20.76
C GLY A 195 -1.77 -0.68 -20.44
N ALA A 196 -3.03 -0.52 -20.04
CA ALA A 196 -3.57 0.77 -19.59
C ALA A 196 -2.90 1.27 -18.31
N ALA A 197 -2.54 0.38 -17.37
CA ALA A 197 -1.80 0.75 -16.17
C ALA A 197 -0.38 1.24 -16.51
N VAL A 198 0.29 0.62 -17.48
CA VAL A 198 1.58 1.10 -17.99
C VAL A 198 1.45 2.47 -18.65
N ASP A 199 0.43 2.70 -19.48
CA ASP A 199 0.18 4.00 -20.08
C ASP A 199 -0.02 5.10 -19.03
N LEU A 200 -0.63 4.73 -17.90
CA LEU A 200 -0.86 5.64 -16.80
C LEU A 200 0.45 6.00 -16.06
N VAL A 201 1.40 5.07 -15.91
CA VAL A 201 2.76 5.39 -15.44
C VAL A 201 3.43 6.38 -16.40
N VAL A 202 3.31 6.15 -17.72
CA VAL A 202 3.85 7.09 -18.72
C VAL A 202 3.20 8.47 -18.56
N ALA A 203 1.88 8.55 -18.43
CA ALA A 203 1.16 9.81 -18.26
C ALA A 203 1.62 10.56 -16.99
N LEU A 204 1.80 9.86 -15.87
CA LEU A 204 2.31 10.43 -14.63
C LEU A 204 3.71 11.04 -14.81
N GLN A 205 4.64 10.28 -15.42
CA GLN A 205 6.01 10.74 -15.64
C GLN A 205 6.07 11.90 -16.65
N VAL A 206 5.22 11.88 -17.69
CA VAL A 206 5.09 12.97 -18.67
C VAL A 206 4.59 14.24 -18.00
N ALA A 207 3.56 14.14 -17.15
CA ALA A 207 3.05 15.29 -16.40
C ALA A 207 4.16 15.91 -15.53
N GLY A 208 4.86 15.08 -14.75
CA GLY A 208 5.96 15.53 -13.90
C GLY A 208 7.13 16.17 -14.66
N ALA A 209 7.48 15.63 -15.84
CA ALA A 209 8.57 16.16 -16.65
C ALA A 209 8.21 17.49 -17.33
N ARG A 210 6.97 17.65 -17.82
CA ARG A 210 6.54 18.84 -18.56
C ARG A 210 6.11 19.97 -17.66
N GLN A 211 5.55 19.65 -16.50
CA GLN A 211 4.93 20.61 -15.58
C GLN A 211 5.37 20.31 -14.14
N PRO A 212 6.67 20.46 -13.83
CA PRO A 212 7.15 20.28 -12.46
C PRO A 212 6.52 21.32 -11.53
N ALA A 213 6.08 20.89 -10.35
CA ALA A 213 5.40 21.75 -9.39
C ALA A 213 6.07 21.70 -8.01
N PRO A 214 7.04 22.58 -7.70
CA PRO A 214 7.70 22.63 -6.38
C PRO A 214 6.74 22.86 -5.20
N GLY A 215 5.56 23.43 -5.49
CA GLY A 215 4.45 23.57 -4.53
C GLY A 215 3.75 22.26 -4.16
N CYS A 216 3.89 21.22 -4.99
CA CYS A 216 3.36 19.89 -4.74
C CYS A 216 4.37 19.04 -3.94
N TYR A 217 3.90 18.36 -2.89
CA TYR A 217 4.76 17.58 -1.99
C TYR A 217 5.51 16.45 -2.70
N ALA A 218 4.93 15.90 -3.76
CA ALA A 218 5.58 14.85 -4.55
C ALA A 218 6.89 15.31 -5.23
N PHE A 219 7.11 16.61 -5.41
CA PHE A 219 8.34 17.17 -5.96
C PHE A 219 9.35 17.57 -4.88
N ARG A 220 8.98 17.50 -3.61
CA ARG A 220 9.84 17.88 -2.46
C ARG A 220 10.56 16.69 -1.85
N GLN A 221 10.08 15.48 -2.15
CA GLN A 221 10.64 14.24 -1.64
C GLN A 221 11.25 13.46 -2.80
N ARG A 222 12.34 12.76 -2.50
CA ARG A 222 13.01 11.89 -3.45
C ARG A 222 13.26 10.54 -2.80
N PHE A 223 12.96 9.49 -3.52
CA PHE A 223 13.48 8.17 -3.24
C PHE A 223 14.93 8.11 -3.73
N ASP A 224 15.84 8.44 -2.82
CA ASP A 224 17.27 8.46 -3.06
C ASP A 224 17.95 7.13 -2.69
N GLY A 225 19.25 7.02 -3.00
CA GLY A 225 20.04 5.84 -2.65
C GLY A 225 20.16 5.58 -1.16
N ARG A 226 20.00 6.60 -0.30
CA ARG A 226 20.01 6.41 1.17
C ARG A 226 18.78 5.64 1.59
N LEU A 227 17.59 6.03 1.14
CA LEU A 227 16.36 5.28 1.42
C LEU A 227 16.44 3.86 0.84
N ALA A 228 16.97 3.70 -0.37
CA ALA A 228 17.08 2.38 -1.02
C ALA A 228 18.00 1.43 -0.24
N ARG A 229 19.15 1.94 0.25
CA ARG A 229 20.05 1.19 1.13
C ARG A 229 19.40 0.85 2.47
N TRP A 230 18.69 1.79 3.08
CA TRP A 230 18.00 1.54 4.34
C TRP A 230 16.96 0.42 4.20
N GLU A 231 16.22 0.37 3.09
CA GLU A 231 15.28 -0.73 2.81
C GLU A 231 16.00 -2.08 2.59
N LEU A 232 17.19 -2.07 1.99
CA LEU A 232 18.02 -3.28 1.88
C LEU A 232 18.58 -3.73 3.23
N GLU A 233 18.95 -2.79 4.10
CA GLU A 233 19.30 -3.07 5.49
C GLU A 233 18.13 -3.68 6.25
N HIS A 234 16.91 -3.18 6.02
CA HIS A 234 15.68 -3.73 6.59
C HIS A 234 15.39 -5.15 6.08
N PHE A 235 15.70 -5.44 4.81
CA PHE A 235 15.69 -6.81 4.29
C PHE A 235 16.68 -7.71 5.03
N VAL A 236 17.92 -7.26 5.25
CA VAL A 236 18.90 -8.06 6.02
C VAL A 236 18.41 -8.26 7.46
N GLU A 237 17.91 -7.21 8.11
CA GLU A 237 17.44 -7.26 9.50
C GLU A 237 16.25 -8.20 9.69
N HIS A 238 15.24 -8.15 8.81
CA HIS A 238 14.02 -8.93 9.02
C HIS A 238 13.90 -10.16 8.12
N GLY A 239 14.28 -10.01 6.85
CA GLY A 239 14.25 -11.08 5.85
C GLY A 239 15.36 -12.11 6.01
N ILE A 240 16.38 -11.84 6.83
CA ILE A 240 17.43 -12.80 7.19
C ILE A 240 17.49 -12.96 8.72
N GLU A 241 17.81 -11.90 9.47
CA GLU A 241 18.16 -12.08 10.88
C GLU A 241 16.93 -12.42 11.76
N THR A 242 15.89 -11.59 11.69
CA THR A 242 14.69 -11.74 12.53
C THR A 242 13.93 -13.03 12.24
N ARG A 243 13.80 -13.42 10.96
CA ARG A 243 13.09 -14.66 10.59
C ARG A 243 13.72 -15.93 11.17
N HIS A 244 15.05 -15.91 11.35
CA HIS A 244 15.84 -17.02 11.89
C HIS A 244 16.11 -16.88 13.40
N GLY A 245 15.78 -15.73 14.00
CA GLY A 245 16.10 -15.45 15.40
C GLY A 245 17.61 -15.34 15.66
N GLN A 246 18.42 -15.11 14.63
CA GLN A 246 19.88 -15.09 14.69
C GLN A 246 20.43 -13.89 13.91
N ARG A 247 21.31 -13.11 14.54
CA ARG A 247 22.04 -12.04 13.85
C ARG A 247 23.20 -12.57 13.04
N LEU A 248 23.47 -11.95 11.91
CA LEU A 248 24.66 -12.21 11.11
C LEU A 248 25.90 -11.71 11.88
N PRO A 249 27.05 -12.42 11.78
CA PRO A 249 28.33 -11.86 12.18
C PRO A 249 28.56 -10.51 11.48
N ALA A 250 29.13 -9.53 12.18
CA ALA A 250 29.26 -8.16 11.68
C ALA A 250 29.97 -8.08 10.30
N ALA A 251 31.00 -8.91 10.10
CA ALA A 251 31.73 -9.00 8.83
C ALA A 251 30.86 -9.57 7.69
N GLU A 252 30.09 -10.62 7.94
CA GLU A 252 29.16 -11.22 6.96
C GLU A 252 28.04 -10.24 6.61
N ARG A 253 27.48 -9.56 7.62
CA ARG A 253 26.46 -8.51 7.41
C ARG A 253 26.98 -7.38 6.53
N ALA A 254 28.20 -6.89 6.81
CA ALA A 254 28.81 -5.82 6.04
C ALA A 254 29.13 -6.25 4.59
N ALA A 255 29.64 -7.47 4.41
CA ALA A 255 29.91 -8.05 3.09
C ALA A 255 28.62 -8.19 2.26
N LEU A 256 27.54 -8.68 2.88
CA LEU A 256 26.25 -8.82 2.23
C LEU A 256 25.67 -7.46 1.80
N LEU A 257 25.68 -6.45 2.67
CA LEU A 257 25.20 -5.12 2.33
C LEU A 257 26.04 -4.46 1.22
N THR A 258 27.35 -4.68 1.24
CA THR A 258 28.25 -4.22 0.18
C THR A 258 27.90 -4.87 -1.16
N ALA A 259 27.65 -6.18 -1.15
CA ALA A 259 27.26 -6.90 -2.35
C ALA A 259 25.88 -6.46 -2.88
N LEU A 260 24.93 -6.08 -2.01
CA LEU A 260 23.61 -5.58 -2.41
C LEU A 260 23.63 -4.11 -2.89
N ALA A 261 24.72 -3.36 -2.66
CA ALA A 261 24.83 -1.94 -3.01
C ALA A 261 24.49 -1.59 -4.47
N PRO A 262 24.79 -2.42 -5.51
CA PRO A 262 24.40 -2.13 -6.89
C PRO A 262 22.88 -1.92 -7.07
N LEU A 263 22.05 -2.49 -6.21
CA LEU A 263 20.59 -2.31 -6.25
C LEU A 263 20.13 -0.90 -5.88
N ALA A 264 20.97 -0.13 -5.18
CA ALA A 264 20.69 1.28 -4.87
C ALA A 264 21.11 2.24 -6.00
N GLU A 265 21.95 1.80 -6.94
CA GLU A 265 22.51 2.66 -7.99
C GLU A 265 21.46 3.41 -8.83
N PRO A 266 20.33 2.81 -9.25
CA PRO A 266 19.30 3.54 -9.99
C PRO A 266 18.78 4.77 -9.23
N PHE A 267 18.61 4.67 -7.92
CA PHE A 267 18.08 5.73 -7.06
C PHE A 267 19.07 6.90 -6.87
N GLU A 268 20.36 6.62 -7.03
CA GLU A 268 21.43 7.62 -6.95
C GLU A 268 21.65 8.34 -8.27
N ARG A 269 21.68 7.59 -9.37
CA ARG A 269 22.21 8.06 -10.65
C ARG A 269 21.16 8.39 -11.69
N ALA A 270 19.99 7.77 -11.63
CA ALA A 270 18.95 8.03 -12.62
C ALA A 270 18.39 9.45 -12.46
N THR A 271 18.05 10.08 -13.58
CA THR A 271 17.25 11.31 -13.56
C THR A 271 15.92 11.01 -12.88
N PRO A 272 15.60 11.68 -11.76
CA PRO A 272 14.36 11.42 -11.06
C PRO A 272 13.16 11.88 -11.88
N VAL A 273 12.08 11.10 -11.82
CA VAL A 273 10.77 11.43 -12.38
C VAL A 273 9.70 11.34 -11.30
N LEU A 274 8.57 11.98 -11.53
CA LEU A 274 7.41 11.83 -10.65
C LEU A 274 6.96 10.36 -10.63
N ALA A 275 6.85 9.80 -9.43
CA ALA A 275 6.44 8.44 -9.17
C ALA A 275 5.35 8.40 -8.10
N HIS A 276 4.42 7.47 -8.24
CA HIS A 276 3.37 7.19 -7.25
C HIS A 276 3.93 6.45 -6.05
N ARG A 277 5.08 5.76 -6.19
CA ARG A 277 5.76 4.94 -5.20
C ARG A 277 5.09 3.57 -4.98
N ASP A 278 3.81 3.55 -4.62
CA ASP A 278 3.05 2.31 -4.44
C ASP A 278 2.14 1.99 -5.64
N PHE A 279 2.70 2.09 -6.85
CA PHE A 279 1.99 1.82 -8.11
C PHE A 279 1.86 0.31 -8.39
N HIS A 280 0.89 -0.34 -7.74
CA HIS A 280 0.61 -1.76 -7.96
C HIS A 280 -0.88 -2.03 -8.19
N ALA A 281 -1.21 -3.24 -8.67
CA ALA A 281 -2.56 -3.60 -9.10
C ALA A 281 -3.65 -3.54 -8.01
N TRP A 282 -3.26 -3.46 -6.73
CA TRP A 282 -4.18 -3.24 -5.60
C TRP A 282 -4.51 -1.76 -5.32
N ASN A 283 -3.68 -0.82 -5.78
CA ASN A 283 -3.89 0.63 -5.64
C ASN A 283 -4.46 1.28 -6.92
N LEU A 284 -4.80 0.43 -7.90
CA LEU A 284 -5.49 0.81 -9.12
C LEU A 284 -6.86 0.15 -9.10
N HIS A 285 -7.92 0.91 -9.28
CA HIS A 285 -9.30 0.41 -9.34
C HIS A 285 -9.86 0.55 -10.75
N VAL A 286 -10.70 -0.39 -11.17
CA VAL A 286 -11.47 -0.33 -12.41
C VAL A 286 -12.86 0.18 -12.07
N HIS A 287 -13.17 1.39 -12.55
CA HIS A 287 -14.46 2.05 -12.36
C HIS A 287 -14.96 2.59 -13.69
N ASP A 288 -16.19 2.25 -14.08
CA ASP A 288 -16.78 2.63 -15.38
C ASP A 288 -15.84 2.36 -16.59
N GLY A 289 -15.17 1.20 -16.55
CA GLY A 289 -14.24 0.77 -17.59
C GLY A 289 -12.91 1.54 -17.63
N ARG A 290 -12.63 2.41 -16.65
CA ARG A 290 -11.41 3.22 -16.56
C ARG A 290 -10.62 2.90 -15.29
N LEU A 291 -9.31 3.12 -15.34
CA LEU A 291 -8.45 3.01 -14.15
C LEU A 291 -8.58 4.25 -13.28
N ARG A 292 -8.58 4.05 -11.95
CA ARG A 292 -8.60 5.08 -10.91
C ARG A 292 -7.45 4.83 -9.94
N LEU A 293 -6.69 5.87 -9.56
CA LEU A 293 -5.53 5.76 -8.67
C LEU A 293 -5.92 6.15 -7.25
N ILE A 294 -5.48 5.35 -6.29
CA ILE A 294 -5.55 5.69 -4.85
C ILE A 294 -4.19 5.53 -4.22
N ASP A 295 -4.05 6.01 -2.98
CA ASP A 295 -2.82 5.90 -2.19
C ASP A 295 -1.63 6.68 -2.78
N PHE A 296 -1.93 7.76 -3.52
CA PHE A 296 -0.93 8.62 -4.18
C PHE A 296 -0.32 9.68 -3.26
N GLN A 297 -0.76 9.81 -2.00
CA GLN A 297 -0.31 10.89 -1.11
C GLN A 297 1.18 10.83 -0.76
N ASP A 298 1.80 9.65 -0.90
CA ASP A 298 3.22 9.38 -0.66
C ASP A 298 4.03 9.39 -1.97
N ALA A 299 3.43 9.93 -3.06
CA ALA A 299 4.13 10.15 -4.32
C ALA A 299 5.37 11.01 -4.09
N LEU A 300 6.42 10.73 -4.87
CA LEU A 300 7.73 11.34 -4.72
C LEU A 300 8.51 11.29 -6.05
N LEU A 301 9.72 11.81 -6.06
CA LEU A 301 10.65 11.67 -7.17
C LEU A 301 11.45 10.36 -7.08
N ALA A 302 11.41 9.50 -8.10
CA ALA A 302 12.10 8.20 -8.12
C ALA A 302 12.72 7.90 -9.51
N PRO A 303 13.51 6.82 -9.66
CA PRO A 303 13.96 6.36 -10.98
C PRO A 303 12.80 6.08 -11.93
N ASP A 304 13.02 6.30 -13.21
CA ASP A 304 12.01 6.08 -14.25
C ASP A 304 11.43 4.67 -14.31
N ALA A 305 12.22 3.68 -13.91
CA ALA A 305 11.80 2.30 -13.87
C ALA A 305 11.01 1.90 -12.61
N TYR A 306 10.92 2.76 -11.58
CA TYR A 306 10.44 2.37 -10.25
C TYR A 306 8.98 1.93 -10.23
N ASP A 307 8.05 2.78 -10.71
CA ASP A 307 6.62 2.46 -10.69
C ASP A 307 6.26 1.29 -11.62
N VAL A 308 6.91 1.19 -12.79
CA VAL A 308 6.67 0.06 -13.71
C VAL A 308 7.24 -1.25 -13.15
N ALA A 309 8.36 -1.21 -12.41
CA ALA A 309 8.83 -2.34 -11.62
C ALA A 309 7.83 -2.71 -10.52
N SER A 310 7.32 -1.72 -9.77
CA SER A 310 6.29 -1.94 -8.75
C SER A 310 5.05 -2.64 -9.33
N LEU A 311 4.56 -2.19 -10.48
CA LEU A 311 3.39 -2.77 -11.15
C LEU A 311 3.61 -4.22 -11.59
N LEU A 312 4.70 -4.45 -12.33
CA LEU A 312 4.93 -5.69 -13.05
C LEU A 312 5.53 -6.80 -12.18
N THR A 313 6.06 -6.46 -11.01
CA THR A 313 6.69 -7.42 -10.10
C THR A 313 6.14 -7.38 -8.68
N ASP A 314 4.91 -6.88 -8.50
CA ASP A 314 4.23 -6.91 -7.20
C ASP A 314 3.93 -8.34 -6.74
N ARG A 315 3.62 -8.48 -5.45
CA ARG A 315 3.41 -9.72 -4.70
C ARG A 315 2.36 -10.69 -5.26
N THR A 316 1.53 -10.23 -6.19
CA THR A 316 0.49 -11.03 -6.87
C THR A 316 0.58 -10.96 -8.40
N THR A 317 1.39 -10.06 -8.96
CA THR A 317 1.40 -9.82 -10.41
C THR A 317 1.86 -11.03 -11.21
N ALA A 318 2.77 -11.84 -10.66
CA ALA A 318 3.26 -13.06 -11.32
C ALA A 318 2.16 -14.11 -11.60
N GLU A 319 1.00 -14.04 -10.92
CA GLU A 319 -0.16 -14.90 -11.20
C GLU A 319 -0.85 -14.55 -12.53
N LEU A 320 -0.74 -13.30 -12.98
CA LEU A 320 -1.47 -12.78 -14.13
C LEU A 320 -0.53 -12.40 -15.29
N VAL A 321 0.67 -11.90 -14.98
CA VAL A 321 1.61 -11.35 -15.97
C VAL A 321 2.81 -12.31 -16.11
N PRO A 322 2.77 -13.23 -17.09
CA PRO A 322 3.92 -14.08 -17.38
C PRO A 322 5.09 -13.27 -17.97
N PRO A 323 6.33 -13.80 -17.96
CA PRO A 323 7.52 -13.07 -18.41
C PRO A 323 7.40 -12.48 -19.83
N ALA A 324 6.76 -13.19 -20.76
CA ALA A 324 6.54 -12.68 -22.12
C ALA A 324 5.66 -11.42 -22.14
N LEU A 325 4.59 -11.40 -21.35
CA LEU A 325 3.73 -10.22 -21.23
C LEU A 325 4.44 -9.08 -20.50
N GLU A 326 5.23 -9.38 -19.46
CA GLU A 326 6.09 -8.39 -18.78
C GLU A 326 7.04 -7.71 -19.78
N THR A 327 7.71 -8.47 -20.65
CA THR A 327 8.56 -7.92 -21.71
C THR A 327 7.78 -7.00 -22.65
N SER A 328 6.62 -7.43 -23.16
CA SER A 328 5.79 -6.59 -24.04
C SER A 328 5.27 -5.32 -23.36
N LEU A 329 4.98 -5.36 -22.06
CA LEU A 329 4.56 -4.21 -21.27
C LEU A 329 5.71 -3.23 -21.02
N LEU A 330 6.94 -3.71 -20.82
CA LEU A 330 8.13 -2.85 -20.75
C LEU A 330 8.42 -2.17 -22.09
N GLU A 331 8.29 -2.89 -23.20
CA GLU A 331 8.40 -2.29 -24.54
C GLU A 331 7.32 -1.22 -24.78
N ARG A 332 6.09 -1.46 -24.28
CA ARG A 332 5.01 -0.47 -24.31
C ARG A 332 5.39 0.78 -23.51
N PHE A 333 5.93 0.63 -22.30
CA PHE A 333 6.39 1.73 -21.47
C PHE A 333 7.45 2.58 -22.19
N VAL A 334 8.50 1.93 -22.70
CA VAL A 334 9.61 2.59 -23.42
C VAL A 334 9.10 3.34 -24.64
N ARG A 335 8.26 2.70 -25.48
CA ARG A 335 7.67 3.34 -26.66
C ARG A 335 6.74 4.51 -26.29
N GLY A 336 5.92 4.36 -25.26
CA GLY A 336 5.01 5.40 -24.80
C GLY A 336 5.76 6.64 -24.33
N ARG A 337 6.82 6.47 -23.54
CA ARG A 337 7.70 7.56 -23.11
C ARG A 337 8.39 8.25 -24.28
N ALA A 338 8.94 7.49 -25.23
CA ALA A 338 9.56 8.03 -26.42
C ALA A 338 8.57 8.83 -27.29
N ALA A 339 7.37 8.29 -27.53
CA ALA A 339 6.31 8.95 -28.29
C ALA A 339 5.83 10.25 -27.61
N ALA A 340 5.89 10.33 -26.28
CA ALA A 340 5.59 11.52 -25.52
C ALA A 340 6.76 12.52 -25.42
N GLY A 341 7.89 12.28 -26.09
CA GLY A 341 9.05 13.17 -26.10
C GLY A 341 9.84 13.18 -24.78
N VAL A 342 9.67 12.15 -23.94
CA VAL A 342 10.39 11.98 -22.68
C VAL A 342 11.04 10.59 -22.63
N PRO A 343 11.94 10.25 -23.56
CA PRO A 343 12.47 8.89 -23.70
C PRO A 343 13.17 8.38 -22.43
N VAL A 344 13.26 7.06 -22.29
CA VAL A 344 14.08 6.43 -21.25
C VAL A 344 15.56 6.61 -21.57
N GLU A 345 16.38 6.76 -20.54
CA GLU A 345 17.85 6.80 -20.70
C GLU A 345 18.41 5.41 -21.07
N PRO A 346 19.56 5.32 -21.76
CA PRO A 346 20.27 4.07 -22.00
C PRO A 346 20.46 3.25 -20.71
N GLY A 347 20.43 1.92 -20.82
CA GLY A 347 20.50 1.03 -19.65
C GLY A 347 19.18 0.85 -18.89
N PHE A 348 18.04 1.22 -19.49
CA PHE A 348 16.71 1.07 -18.86
C PHE A 348 16.44 -0.35 -18.35
N SER A 349 16.75 -1.39 -19.13
CA SER A 349 16.51 -2.78 -18.72
C SER A 349 17.29 -3.17 -17.45
N GLU A 350 18.51 -2.65 -17.29
CA GLU A 350 19.30 -2.85 -16.08
C GLU A 350 18.70 -2.09 -14.89
N ARG A 351 18.33 -0.82 -15.09
CA ARG A 351 17.63 -0.03 -14.05
C ARG A 351 16.35 -0.72 -13.59
N TYR A 352 15.53 -1.21 -14.53
CA TYR A 352 14.31 -1.95 -14.24
C TYR A 352 14.59 -3.19 -13.38
N ARG A 353 15.52 -4.07 -13.80
CA ARG A 353 15.86 -5.27 -13.03
C ARG A 353 16.28 -4.93 -11.60
N ARG A 354 17.12 -3.90 -11.43
CA ARG A 354 17.62 -3.49 -10.12
C ARG A 354 16.54 -2.87 -9.24
N CYS A 355 15.68 -2.00 -9.78
CA CYS A 355 14.52 -1.48 -9.05
C CYS A 355 13.55 -2.61 -8.62
N ALA A 356 13.24 -3.53 -9.54
CA ALA A 356 12.36 -4.66 -9.26
C ALA A 356 12.95 -5.61 -8.19
N LEU A 357 14.26 -5.91 -8.27
CA LEU A 357 14.92 -6.77 -7.31
C LEU A 357 15.07 -6.09 -5.94
N GLN A 358 15.46 -4.81 -5.90
CA GLN A 358 15.49 -4.01 -4.67
C GLN A 358 14.13 -4.06 -3.96
N ARG A 359 13.04 -3.85 -4.71
CA ARG A 359 11.67 -3.90 -4.19
C ARG A 359 11.29 -5.30 -3.70
N ALA A 360 11.62 -6.34 -4.45
CA ALA A 360 11.31 -7.71 -4.03
C ALA A 360 11.98 -8.06 -2.69
N LEU A 361 13.26 -7.69 -2.52
CA LEU A 361 13.98 -7.85 -1.25
C LEU A 361 13.37 -7.01 -0.13
N LYS A 362 13.03 -5.73 -0.40
CA LYS A 362 12.28 -4.87 0.55
C LYS A 362 11.02 -5.57 1.04
N VAL A 363 10.20 -6.09 0.12
CA VAL A 363 8.91 -6.74 0.42
C VAL A 363 9.12 -7.99 1.28
N ILE A 364 10.13 -8.81 0.98
CA ILE A 364 10.49 -9.97 1.79
C ILE A 364 10.79 -9.54 3.23
N GLY A 365 11.67 -8.54 3.41
CA GLY A 365 11.98 -7.99 4.74
C GLY A 365 10.75 -7.47 5.46
N ARG A 366 9.92 -6.69 4.76
CA ARG A 366 8.69 -6.10 5.30
C ARG A 366 7.69 -7.15 5.77
N PHE A 367 7.52 -8.25 5.04
CA PHE A 367 6.56 -9.30 5.43
C PHE A 367 7.00 -10.06 6.68
N TYR A 368 8.30 -10.35 6.82
CA TYR A 368 8.81 -10.91 8.08
C TYR A 368 8.73 -9.91 9.24
N PHE A 369 8.96 -8.62 9.01
CA PHE A 369 8.72 -7.59 10.02
C PHE A 369 7.26 -7.58 10.48
N LEU A 370 6.32 -7.60 9.53
CA LEU A 370 4.88 -7.62 9.81
C LEU A 370 4.48 -8.86 10.60
N GLU A 371 5.02 -10.03 10.27
CA GLU A 371 4.74 -11.27 10.99
C GLU A 371 5.39 -11.30 12.38
N ARG A 372 6.72 -11.16 12.46
CA ARG A 372 7.48 -11.33 13.70
C ARG A 372 7.34 -10.17 14.69
N VAL A 373 7.19 -8.95 14.20
CA VAL A 373 7.20 -7.74 15.04
C VAL A 373 5.79 -7.17 15.23
N LYS A 374 4.96 -7.20 14.18
CA LYS A 374 3.60 -6.63 14.25
C LYS A 374 2.50 -7.68 14.44
N GLY A 375 2.84 -8.97 14.52
CA GLY A 375 1.88 -10.06 14.75
C GLY A 375 0.86 -10.21 13.62
N LYS A 376 1.22 -9.88 12.38
CA LYS A 376 0.38 -9.97 11.19
C LYS A 376 0.88 -11.08 10.24
N PRO A 377 0.61 -12.36 10.52
CA PRO A 377 1.18 -13.48 9.74
C PRO A 377 0.58 -13.63 8.34
N GLY A 378 -0.59 -13.04 8.05
CA GLY A 378 -1.29 -13.20 6.77
C GLY A 378 -0.43 -12.86 5.55
N TYR A 379 0.46 -11.87 5.64
CA TYR A 379 1.31 -11.45 4.53
C TYR A 379 2.31 -12.52 4.05
N LEU A 380 2.62 -13.53 4.87
CA LEU A 380 3.49 -14.63 4.45
C LEU A 380 2.92 -15.42 3.26
N ALA A 381 1.60 -15.41 3.06
CA ALA A 381 0.95 -16.06 1.93
C ALA A 381 1.43 -15.53 0.57
N TYR A 382 1.96 -14.31 0.51
CA TYR A 382 2.45 -13.70 -0.72
C TYR A 382 3.95 -13.94 -0.98
N LEU A 383 4.70 -14.41 0.02
CA LEU A 383 6.15 -14.62 -0.12
C LEU A 383 6.54 -15.56 -1.26
N PRO A 384 5.81 -16.67 -1.54
CA PRO A 384 6.20 -17.56 -2.65
C PRO A 384 6.31 -16.85 -4.01
N ALA A 385 5.37 -15.96 -4.32
CA ALA A 385 5.40 -15.17 -5.55
C ALA A 385 6.56 -14.15 -5.55
N VAL A 386 6.77 -13.47 -4.42
CA VAL A 386 7.87 -12.48 -4.27
C VAL A 386 9.24 -13.15 -4.38
N TYR A 387 9.42 -14.34 -3.80
CA TYR A 387 10.64 -15.14 -3.96
C TYR A 387 10.84 -15.57 -5.41
N GLY A 388 9.78 -15.98 -6.11
CA GLY A 388 9.82 -16.30 -7.54
C GLY A 388 10.36 -15.14 -8.38
N VAL A 389 9.87 -13.93 -8.13
CA VAL A 389 10.36 -12.68 -8.75
C VAL A 389 11.83 -12.43 -8.39
N ALA A 390 12.17 -12.43 -7.11
CA ALA A 390 13.52 -12.13 -6.62
C ALA A 390 14.54 -13.10 -7.21
N ARG A 391 14.25 -14.40 -7.18
CA ARG A 391 15.09 -15.46 -7.77
C ARG A 391 15.35 -15.23 -9.26
N ARG A 392 14.29 -14.98 -10.05
CA ARG A 392 14.41 -14.74 -11.49
C ARG A 392 15.29 -13.52 -11.78
N LEU A 393 15.11 -12.44 -11.03
CA LEU A 393 15.88 -11.21 -11.21
C LEU A 393 17.33 -11.33 -10.72
N LEU A 394 17.57 -12.04 -9.61
CA LEU A 394 18.91 -12.34 -9.10
C LEU A 394 19.75 -13.12 -10.12
N ARG A 395 19.17 -14.17 -10.72
CA ARG A 395 19.83 -14.95 -11.78
C ARG A 395 20.16 -14.09 -13.01
N ALA A 396 19.41 -13.01 -13.21
CA ALA A 396 19.59 -12.10 -14.32
C ALA A 396 20.44 -10.86 -13.97
N GLU A 397 20.94 -10.69 -12.75
CA GLU A 397 21.74 -9.53 -12.33
C GLU A 397 23.22 -9.93 -12.13
N PRO A 398 24.10 -9.66 -13.12
CA PRO A 398 25.50 -10.10 -13.06
C PRO A 398 26.27 -9.54 -11.86
N ALA A 399 25.94 -8.31 -11.42
CA ALA A 399 26.60 -7.68 -10.28
C ALA A 399 26.38 -8.44 -8.96
N LEU A 400 25.34 -9.30 -8.89
CA LEU A 400 25.00 -10.08 -7.71
C LEU A 400 25.35 -11.57 -7.84
N ALA A 401 25.95 -11.99 -8.95
CA ALA A 401 26.26 -13.40 -9.20
C ALA A 401 27.18 -14.00 -8.12
N SER A 402 28.15 -13.22 -7.63
CA SER A 402 29.11 -13.67 -6.61
C SER A 402 28.50 -13.82 -5.21
N VAL A 403 27.45 -13.07 -4.88
CA VAL A 403 26.79 -13.12 -3.56
C VAL A 403 25.62 -14.10 -3.52
N LEU A 404 25.14 -14.56 -4.68
CA LEU A 404 24.00 -15.47 -4.75
C LEU A 404 24.16 -16.73 -3.86
N PRO A 405 25.31 -17.44 -3.81
CA PRO A 405 25.46 -18.60 -2.93
C PRO A 405 25.28 -18.26 -1.45
N GLU A 406 25.80 -17.12 -1.01
CA GLU A 406 25.66 -16.66 0.39
C GLU A 406 24.23 -16.20 0.68
N LEU A 407 23.59 -15.49 -0.24
CA LEU A 407 22.16 -15.15 -0.12
C LEU A 407 21.29 -16.40 0.01
N VAL A 408 21.56 -17.44 -0.79
CA VAL A 408 20.80 -18.71 -0.77
C VAL A 408 21.04 -19.48 0.52
N ARG A 409 22.23 -19.40 1.11
CA ARG A 409 22.50 -19.99 2.43
C ARG A 409 21.57 -19.44 3.51
N TRP A 410 21.29 -18.14 3.49
CA TRP A 410 20.41 -17.47 4.46
C TRP A 410 18.94 -17.44 4.04
N VAL A 411 18.66 -17.48 2.74
CA VAL A 411 17.32 -17.42 2.15
C VAL A 411 17.22 -18.51 1.07
N PRO A 412 17.03 -19.79 1.45
CA PRO A 412 17.02 -20.91 0.51
C PRO A 412 16.01 -20.75 -0.63
N GLU A 413 14.90 -20.05 -0.37
CA GLU A 413 13.84 -19.79 -1.36
C GLU A 413 14.33 -19.00 -2.58
N LEU A 414 15.43 -18.25 -2.46
CA LEU A 414 16.07 -17.56 -3.59
C LEU A 414 16.84 -18.50 -4.52
N GLY A 415 17.17 -19.71 -4.05
CA GLY A 415 17.95 -20.72 -4.78
C GLY A 415 17.12 -21.88 -5.32
N GLU A 416 15.97 -22.17 -4.71
CA GLU A 416 15.07 -23.28 -5.10
C GLU A 416 14.69 -23.20 -6.60
N GLU A 417 14.40 -24.31 -7.24
CA GLU A 417 13.73 -24.31 -8.55
C GLU A 417 12.22 -24.15 -8.33
N PRO A 418 11.46 -23.54 -9.27
CA PRO A 418 9.99 -23.57 -9.19
C PRO A 418 9.53 -25.02 -9.09
N ARG A 419 8.71 -25.37 -8.08
CA ARG A 419 8.00 -26.65 -8.11
C ARG A 419 7.09 -26.62 -9.34
N ALA A 420 7.34 -27.56 -10.26
CA ALA A 420 6.63 -27.69 -11.53
C ALA A 420 5.13 -27.92 -11.35
#